data_AF-Q2UDP8-F1
#
_entry.id   AF-Q2UDP8-F1
#
_cell.length_a   1.000
_cell.length_b   1.000
_cell.length_c   1.000
_cell.angle_alpha   90.00
_cell.angle_beta   90.00
_cell.angle_gamma   90.00
#
_symmetry.space_group_name_H-M   'P 1'
#
loop_
_entity.id
_entity.type
_entity.pdbx_description
1 polymer ?
#
loop_
_entity_poly.entity_id
_entity_poly.type
_entity_poly.pdbx_seq_one_letter_code
_entity_poly.pdbx_strand_id
1 'polypeptide(L)'
;MPRFTPENDGTGLARQLTDPLVAQYVYSVFIALAWCNALELVVLCLNTFKRYGGAYFWSLFVASISIIPFGLGYLLKMFHITFTNGYLELAITDIGWVGMVTGQSLVLWSRLHLVVHNRKVLKGILYLIIIDGVLLHTAATTLEFMNNGLSYIHNVTVAFGIMERIQVVWFCVQELLISGGGSSIRGLFHPPGHHKGVGL
;
A
#
# COMPACT_ATOMS: atom_id res chain seq x y z
N MET A 1 -42.90 -32.96 5.90
CA MET A 1 -41.82 -33.65 5.17
C MET A 1 -41.40 -32.77 3.99
N PRO A 2 -40.10 -32.44 3.85
CA PRO A 2 -39.59 -31.62 2.75
C PRO A 2 -39.43 -32.47 1.47
N ARG A 3 -39.63 -31.86 0.30
CA ARG A 3 -39.36 -32.48 -1.00
C ARG A 3 -38.24 -31.71 -1.67
N PHE A 4 -37.03 -32.28 -1.61
CA PHE A 4 -35.87 -31.86 -2.39
C PHE A 4 -35.97 -32.49 -3.78
N THR A 5 -35.81 -31.69 -4.83
CA THR A 5 -35.46 -32.17 -6.17
C THR A 5 -34.09 -31.61 -6.51
N PRO A 6 -33.06 -32.45 -6.63
CA PRO A 6 -31.76 -32.04 -7.14
C PRO A 6 -31.79 -32.20 -8.66
N GLU A 7 -31.75 -31.10 -9.41
CA GLU A 7 -31.36 -31.15 -10.82
C GLU A 7 -30.01 -30.46 -10.95
N ASN A 8 -29.08 -31.24 -11.48
CA ASN A 8 -27.65 -31.10 -11.40
C ASN A 8 -27.18 -30.78 -12.81
N ASP A 9 -26.70 -29.55 -13.04
CA ASP A 9 -25.80 -29.26 -14.16
C ASP A 9 -24.99 -27.98 -13.86
N GLY A 10 -23.74 -28.21 -13.45
CA GLY A 10 -22.76 -27.17 -13.12
C GLY A 10 -21.98 -27.49 -11.84
N THR A 11 -21.03 -28.41 -11.95
CA THR A 11 -19.93 -28.72 -11.00
C THR A 11 -19.88 -27.84 -9.74
N GLY A 12 -20.36 -28.38 -8.61
CA GLY A 12 -20.57 -27.68 -7.34
C GLY A 12 -19.33 -27.03 -6.69
N LEU A 13 -18.11 -27.33 -7.15
CA LEU A 13 -16.90 -26.63 -6.70
C LEU A 13 -16.80 -25.20 -7.25
N ALA A 14 -17.35 -24.93 -8.44
CA ALA A 14 -17.25 -23.64 -9.11
C ALA A 14 -18.27 -22.61 -8.59
N ARG A 15 -19.44 -23.07 -8.11
CA ARG A 15 -20.47 -22.19 -7.52
C ARG A 15 -20.12 -21.78 -6.09
N GLN A 16 -19.41 -22.64 -5.35
CA GLN A 16 -19.07 -22.42 -3.93
C GLN A 16 -17.87 -21.47 -3.72
N LEU A 17 -17.13 -21.13 -4.78
CA LEU A 17 -15.95 -20.25 -4.71
C LEU A 17 -16.25 -18.76 -4.98
N THR A 18 -17.51 -18.40 -5.27
CA THR A 18 -17.95 -17.02 -5.51
C THR A 18 -19.26 -16.69 -4.81
N ASP A 19 -19.47 -17.23 -3.61
CA ASP A 19 -20.53 -16.71 -2.75
C ASP A 19 -20.04 -15.43 -2.06
N PRO A 20 -20.79 -14.31 -2.13
CA PRO A 20 -20.37 -13.03 -1.54
C PRO A 20 -20.08 -13.15 -0.03
N LEU A 21 -20.72 -14.11 0.64
CA LEU A 21 -20.47 -14.45 2.04
C LEU A 21 -19.07 -15.02 2.27
N VAL A 22 -18.59 -15.92 1.39
CA VAL A 22 -17.24 -16.50 1.50
C VAL A 22 -16.19 -15.40 1.37
N ALA A 23 -16.37 -14.47 0.44
CA ALA A 23 -15.48 -13.32 0.28
C ALA A 23 -15.44 -12.46 1.56
N GLN A 24 -16.60 -12.13 2.14
CA GLN A 24 -16.68 -11.36 3.39
C GLN A 24 -15.95 -12.05 4.56
N TYR A 25 -16.11 -13.35 4.74
CA TYR A 25 -15.38 -14.09 5.78
C TYR A 25 -13.87 -14.08 5.55
N VAL A 26 -13.43 -14.33 4.31
CA VAL A 26 -12.01 -14.36 3.95
C VAL A 26 -11.36 -13.00 4.21
N TYR A 27 -11.96 -11.90 3.75
CA TYR A 27 -11.42 -10.56 4.00
C TYR A 27 -11.38 -10.23 5.49
N SER A 28 -12.41 -10.58 6.25
CA SER A 28 -12.47 -10.33 7.69
C SER A 28 -11.34 -11.05 8.44
N VAL A 29 -11.05 -12.30 8.09
CA VAL A 29 -9.95 -13.08 8.67
C VAL A 29 -8.59 -12.45 8.32
N PHE A 30 -8.37 -12.04 7.07
CA PHE A 30 -7.13 -11.38 6.69
C PHE A 30 -6.93 -10.03 7.37
N ILE A 31 -8.00 -9.25 7.57
CA ILE A 31 -7.93 -7.98 8.30
C ILE A 31 -7.60 -8.23 9.78
N ALA A 32 -8.20 -9.25 10.40
CA ALA A 32 -7.88 -9.63 11.78
C ALA A 32 -6.39 -10.03 11.91
N LEU A 33 -5.87 -10.83 10.97
CA LEU A 33 -4.45 -11.19 10.93
C LEU A 33 -3.56 -9.95 10.73
N ALA A 34 -3.94 -9.05 9.83
CA ALA A 34 -3.22 -7.81 9.59
C ALA A 34 -3.18 -6.91 10.84
N TRP A 35 -4.26 -6.84 11.60
CA TRP A 35 -4.31 -6.12 12.88
C TRP A 35 -3.45 -6.75 13.95
N CYS A 36 -3.47 -8.08 14.10
CA CYS A 36 -2.57 -8.77 15.03
C CYS A 36 -1.10 -8.47 14.69
N ASN A 37 -0.73 -8.57 13.41
CA ASN A 37 0.62 -8.25 12.94
C ASN A 37 0.97 -6.76 13.14
N ALA A 38 0.03 -5.85 12.88
CA ALA A 38 0.23 -4.42 13.11
C ALA A 38 0.47 -4.10 14.59
N LEU A 39 -0.32 -4.69 15.50
CA LEU A 39 -0.14 -4.53 16.94
C LEU A 39 1.20 -5.06 17.42
N GLU A 40 1.61 -6.23 16.92
CA GLU A 40 2.93 -6.79 17.22
C GLU A 40 4.05 -5.85 16.75
N LEU A 41 3.97 -5.34 15.52
CA LEU A 41 4.94 -4.37 15.01
C LEU A 41 4.97 -3.08 15.84
N VAL A 42 3.82 -2.57 16.28
CA VAL A 42 3.74 -1.39 17.16
C VAL A 42 4.45 -1.67 18.49
N VAL A 43 4.17 -2.81 19.13
CA VAL A 43 4.82 -3.21 20.39
C VAL A 43 6.33 -3.40 20.19
N LEU A 44 6.74 -4.06 19.11
CA LEU A 44 8.14 -4.24 18.74
C LEU A 44 8.84 -2.89 18.52
N CYS A 45 8.18 -1.93 17.87
CA CYS A 45 8.72 -0.58 17.70
C CYS A 45 8.97 0.11 19.05
N LEU A 46 7.98 0.09 19.94
CA LEU A 46 8.08 0.74 21.24
C LEU A 46 9.13 0.05 22.14
N ASN A 47 9.28 -1.26 22.03
CA ASN A 47 10.24 -2.02 22.85
C ASN A 47 11.69 -1.97 22.29
N THR A 48 11.86 -1.97 20.97
CA THR A 48 13.18 -2.02 20.32
C THR A 48 13.90 -0.68 20.37
N PHE A 49 13.18 0.43 20.23
CA PHE A 49 13.79 1.76 20.14
C PHE A 49 13.86 2.46 21.49
N LYS A 50 15.02 2.40 22.15
CA LYS A 50 15.33 3.21 23.35
C LYS A 50 15.39 4.73 23.11
N ARG A 51 15.44 5.17 21.85
CA ARG A 51 15.47 6.60 21.46
C ARG A 51 14.56 6.85 20.25
N TYR A 52 13.42 7.50 20.48
CA TYR A 52 12.35 7.79 19.51
C TYR A 52 12.67 8.86 18.45
N GLY A 53 13.96 9.09 18.15
CA GLY A 53 14.40 10.24 17.34
C GLY A 53 14.71 9.95 15.87
N GLY A 54 14.71 8.69 15.45
CA GLY A 54 15.11 8.31 14.08
C GLY A 54 13.93 8.33 13.11
N ALA A 55 14.15 8.81 11.88
CA ALA A 55 13.17 8.70 10.79
C ALA A 55 12.67 7.25 10.62
N TYR A 56 13.56 6.26 10.80
CA TYR A 56 13.21 4.84 10.78
C TYR A 56 12.11 4.47 11.78
N PHE A 57 12.21 4.98 13.02
CA PHE A 57 11.21 4.71 14.05
C PHE A 57 9.85 5.30 13.65
N TRP A 58 9.83 6.58 13.25
CA TRP A 58 8.60 7.26 12.85
C TRP A 58 7.95 6.63 11.63
N SER A 59 8.73 6.23 10.62
CA SER A 59 8.21 5.56 9.43
C SER A 59 7.61 4.19 9.74
N LEU A 60 8.30 3.38 10.57
CA LEU A 60 7.83 2.06 10.93
C LEU A 60 6.58 2.12 11.83
N PHE A 61 6.56 3.06 12.77
CA PHE A 61 5.42 3.30 13.65
C PHE A 61 4.20 3.79 12.88
N VAL A 62 4.37 4.80 12.00
CA VAL A 62 3.29 5.32 11.15
C VAL A 62 2.76 4.25 10.19
N ALA A 63 3.65 3.51 9.53
CA ALA A 63 3.23 2.42 8.63
C ALA A 63 2.38 1.38 9.37
N SER A 64 2.79 1.00 10.58
CA SER A 64 2.09 -0.03 11.38
C SER A 64 0.76 0.47 11.93
N ILE A 65 0.71 1.68 12.48
CA ILE A 65 -0.53 2.24 13.04
C ILE A 65 -1.58 2.50 11.96
N SER A 66 -1.16 2.86 10.73
CA SER A 66 -2.04 3.11 9.59
C SER A 66 -2.76 1.86 9.06
N ILE A 67 -2.27 0.66 9.35
CA ILE A 67 -2.95 -0.61 9.00
C ILE A 67 -4.28 -0.74 9.77
N ILE A 68 -4.36 -0.19 10.97
CA ILE A 68 -5.56 -0.25 11.82
C ILE A 68 -6.74 0.50 11.17
N PRO A 69 -6.66 1.82 10.88
CA PRO A 69 -7.74 2.54 10.22
C PRO A 69 -8.01 2.00 8.81
N PHE A 70 -6.99 1.56 8.06
CA PHE A 70 -7.19 0.94 6.75
C PHE A 70 -8.11 -0.29 6.84
N GLY A 71 -7.80 -1.23 7.74
CA GLY A 71 -8.63 -2.41 7.98
C GLY A 71 -10.01 -2.07 8.54
N LEU A 72 -10.10 -1.03 9.40
CA LEU A 72 -11.37 -0.61 9.99
C LEU A 72 -12.32 -0.06 8.93
N GLY A 73 -11.85 0.84 8.07
CA GLY A 73 -12.64 1.39 6.98
C GLY A 73 -13.11 0.29 6.00
N TYR A 74 -12.23 -0.68 5.71
CA TYR A 74 -12.58 -1.82 4.86
C TYR A 74 -13.66 -2.72 5.48
N LEU A 75 -13.58 -2.99 6.79
CA LEU A 75 -14.63 -3.73 7.52
C LEU A 75 -15.96 -2.98 7.50
N LEU A 76 -15.95 -1.67 7.78
CA LEU A 76 -17.17 -0.85 7.75
C LEU A 76 -17.83 -0.89 6.37
N LYS A 77 -17.03 -0.79 5.30
CA LYS A 77 -17.49 -0.89 3.90
C LYS A 77 -18.05 -2.28 3.58
N MET A 78 -17.39 -3.36 4.01
CA MET A 78 -17.80 -4.75 3.74
C MET A 78 -19.10 -5.15 4.45
N PHE A 79 -19.30 -4.72 5.69
CA PHE A 79 -20.50 -5.02 6.47
C PHE A 79 -21.66 -4.04 6.21
N HIS A 80 -21.50 -3.11 5.26
CA HIS A 80 -22.47 -2.06 4.97
C HIS A 80 -22.88 -1.25 6.21
N ILE A 81 -21.94 -1.03 7.13
CA ILE A 81 -22.16 -0.22 8.33
C ILE A 81 -21.98 1.24 7.93
N THR A 82 -23.02 1.76 7.27
CA THR A 82 -23.00 3.08 6.64
C THR A 82 -23.45 4.14 7.64
N PHE A 83 -22.52 4.95 8.15
CA PHE A 83 -22.85 6.08 9.04
C PHE A 83 -23.12 7.37 8.26
N THR A 84 -22.55 7.54 7.06
CA THR A 84 -22.65 8.78 6.26
C THR A 84 -22.60 8.46 4.76
N ASN A 85 -23.53 7.64 4.28
CA ASN A 85 -23.68 7.30 2.85
C ASN A 85 -22.41 6.77 2.14
N GLY A 86 -21.51 6.04 2.80
CA GLY A 86 -20.30 5.53 2.13
C GLY A 86 -19.05 6.36 2.37
N TYR A 87 -19.17 7.65 2.71
CA TYR A 87 -18.07 8.60 2.63
C TYR A 87 -17.11 8.55 3.83
N LEU A 88 -17.63 8.26 5.03
CA LEU A 88 -16.81 8.28 6.25
C LEU A 88 -15.89 7.06 6.31
N GLU A 89 -16.44 5.88 6.01
CA GLU A 89 -15.70 4.63 5.85
C GLU A 89 -14.68 4.71 4.71
N LEU A 90 -15.00 5.43 3.63
CA LEU A 90 -14.05 5.72 2.55
C LEU A 90 -12.89 6.59 3.03
N ALA A 91 -13.19 7.71 3.70
CA ALA A 91 -12.18 8.61 4.22
C ALA A 91 -11.25 7.92 5.24
N ILE A 92 -11.79 7.07 6.13
CA ILE A 92 -10.99 6.29 7.08
C ILE A 92 -10.06 5.31 6.34
N THR A 93 -10.58 4.62 5.32
CA THR A 93 -9.80 3.70 4.49
C THR A 93 -8.67 4.44 3.78
N ASP A 94 -8.98 5.57 3.16
CA ASP A 94 -8.05 6.38 2.38
C ASP A 94 -6.93 6.97 3.25
N ILE A 95 -7.26 7.51 4.44
CA ILE A 95 -6.25 7.98 5.41
C ILE A 95 -5.31 6.85 5.84
N GLY A 96 -5.87 5.66 6.13
CA GLY A 96 -5.09 4.49 6.47
C GLY A 96 -4.17 4.05 5.32
N TRP A 97 -4.69 4.08 4.10
CA TRP A 97 -3.95 3.72 2.90
C TRP A 97 -2.78 4.68 2.62
N VAL A 98 -3.02 5.99 2.63
CA VAL A 98 -1.98 7.01 2.40
C VAL A 98 -0.84 6.87 3.41
N GLY A 99 -1.18 6.70 4.69
CA GLY A 99 -0.20 6.52 5.76
C GLY A 99 0.59 5.21 5.63
N MET A 100 -0.09 4.12 5.26
CA MET A 100 0.52 2.81 5.07
C MET A 100 1.52 2.82 3.90
N VAL A 101 1.11 3.26 2.70
CA VAL A 101 1.96 3.26 1.50
C VAL A 101 3.17 4.18 1.67
N THR A 102 2.94 5.40 2.17
CA THR A 102 4.01 6.37 2.40
C THR A 102 4.95 5.89 3.50
N GLY A 103 4.39 5.32 4.57
CA GLY A 103 5.17 4.75 5.68
C GLY A 103 6.11 3.64 5.22
N GLN A 104 5.63 2.70 4.41
CA GLN A 104 6.44 1.59 3.87
C GLN A 104 7.60 2.11 2.99
N SER A 105 7.32 3.05 2.10
CA SER A 105 8.36 3.70 1.27
C SER A 105 9.43 4.40 2.12
N LEU A 106 9.02 5.07 3.20
CA LEU A 106 9.95 5.74 4.12
C LEU A 106 10.76 4.76 5.00
N VAL A 107 10.21 3.57 5.31
CA VAL A 107 10.97 2.49 5.98
C VAL A 107 12.12 2.03 5.08
N LEU A 108 11.85 1.80 3.79
CA LEU A 108 12.88 1.45 2.81
C LEU A 108 13.94 2.56 2.67
N TRP A 109 13.49 3.81 2.56
CA TRP A 109 14.38 4.97 2.51
C TRP A 109 15.27 5.08 3.75
N SER A 110 14.71 4.85 4.94
CA SER A 110 15.45 4.89 6.20
C SER A 110 16.49 3.77 6.31
N ARG A 111 16.22 2.59 5.72
CA ARG A 111 17.22 1.51 5.59
C ARG A 111 18.32 1.88 4.60
N LEU A 112 17.95 2.46 3.46
CA LEU A 112 18.90 2.92 2.46
C LEU A 112 19.84 4.00 3.01
N HIS A 113 19.34 4.90 3.86
CA HIS A 113 20.16 5.90 4.56
C HIS A 113 21.29 5.28 5.39
N LEU A 114 21.09 4.07 5.94
CA LEU A 114 22.14 3.37 6.70
C LEU A 114 23.21 2.73 5.78
N VAL A 115 22.83 2.35 4.56
CA VAL A 115 23.72 1.66 3.60
C VAL A 115 24.45 2.66 2.69
N VAL A 116 23.82 3.78 2.35
CA VAL A 116 24.34 4.78 1.40
C VAL A 116 24.62 6.09 2.11
N HIS A 117 25.90 6.47 2.16
CA HIS A 117 26.36 7.69 2.82
C HIS A 117 26.14 8.98 1.99
N ASN A 118 25.74 8.88 0.72
CA ASN A 118 25.58 10.05 -0.15
C ASN A 118 24.24 10.76 0.10
N ARG A 119 24.30 11.88 0.82
CA ARG A 119 23.15 12.70 1.25
C ARG A 119 22.36 13.30 0.09
N LYS A 120 22.98 13.55 -1.08
CA LYS A 120 22.29 14.14 -2.25
C LYS A 120 21.31 13.14 -2.89
N VAL A 121 21.77 11.91 -3.10
CA VAL A 121 20.95 10.82 -3.66
C VAL A 121 19.78 10.52 -2.74
N LEU A 122 20.04 10.46 -1.42
CA LEU A 122 19.01 10.17 -0.44
C LEU A 122 17.91 11.24 -0.39
N LYS A 123 18.26 12.53 -0.49
CA LYS A 123 17.27 13.61 -0.61
C LYS A 123 16.47 13.51 -1.91
N GLY A 124 17.11 13.19 -3.03
CA GLY A 124 16.43 13.00 -4.32
C GLY A 124 15.38 11.90 -4.26
N ILE A 125 15.69 10.76 -3.64
CA ILE A 125 14.76 9.65 -3.44
C ILE A 125 13.58 10.07 -2.54
N LEU A 126 13.84 10.83 -1.47
CA LEU A 126 12.77 11.34 -0.61
C LEU A 126 11.81 12.25 -1.39
N TYR A 127 12.34 13.14 -2.23
CA TYR A 127 11.51 14.00 -3.09
C TYR A 127 10.69 13.18 -4.09
N LEU A 128 11.26 12.13 -4.67
CA LEU A 128 10.54 11.20 -5.54
C LEU A 128 9.36 10.59 -4.80
N ILE A 129 9.57 10.04 -3.59
CA ILE A 129 8.50 9.43 -2.78
C ILE A 129 7.38 10.43 -2.48
N ILE A 130 7.72 11.66 -2.09
CA ILE A 130 6.73 12.67 -1.71
C ILE A 130 5.93 13.15 -2.92
N ILE A 131 6.59 13.52 -4.02
CA ILE A 131 5.92 14.04 -5.21
C ILE A 131 5.00 12.98 -5.79
N ASP A 132 5.51 11.76 -5.89
CA ASP A 132 4.77 10.65 -6.42
C ASP A 132 3.57 10.26 -5.55
N GLY A 133 3.80 10.17 -4.24
CA GLY A 133 2.74 9.93 -3.26
C GLY A 133 1.63 10.99 -3.39
N VAL A 134 1.97 12.28 -3.44
CA VAL A 134 0.95 13.33 -3.57
C VAL A 134 0.15 13.20 -4.87
N LEU A 135 0.81 12.96 -6.00
CA LEU A 135 0.12 12.85 -7.29
C LEU A 135 -0.78 11.61 -7.36
N LEU A 136 -0.26 10.45 -6.96
CA LEU A 136 -1.00 9.20 -7.03
C LEU A 136 -2.09 9.09 -5.98
N HIS A 137 -1.81 9.52 -4.73
CA HIS A 137 -2.81 9.53 -3.67
C HIS A 137 -3.97 10.44 -4.05
N THR A 138 -3.70 11.68 -4.47
CA THR A 138 -4.78 12.61 -4.85
C THR A 138 -5.61 12.11 -6.02
N ALA A 139 -4.98 11.52 -7.05
CA ALA A 139 -5.70 10.93 -8.19
C ALA A 139 -6.56 9.74 -7.76
N ALA A 140 -6.02 8.83 -6.94
CA ALA A 140 -6.71 7.66 -6.44
C ALA A 140 -7.90 8.04 -5.55
N THR A 141 -7.70 8.90 -4.55
CA THR A 141 -8.76 9.39 -3.66
C THR A 141 -9.87 10.07 -4.47
N THR A 142 -9.51 10.95 -5.41
CA THR A 142 -10.52 11.66 -6.22
C THR A 142 -11.37 10.69 -7.04
N LEU A 143 -10.75 9.69 -7.68
CA LEU A 143 -11.47 8.69 -8.46
C LEU A 143 -12.27 7.74 -7.57
N GLU A 144 -11.79 7.41 -6.37
CA GLU A 144 -12.52 6.55 -5.44
C GLU A 144 -13.80 7.23 -4.93
N PHE A 145 -13.70 8.49 -4.52
CA PHE A 145 -14.86 9.31 -4.11
C PHE A 145 -15.83 9.51 -5.27
N MET A 146 -15.32 9.76 -6.48
CA MET A 146 -16.14 9.88 -7.68
C MET A 146 -16.88 8.58 -8.00
N ASN A 147 -16.19 7.43 -7.90
CA ASN A 147 -16.79 6.13 -8.11
C ASN A 147 -17.84 5.80 -7.04
N ASN A 148 -17.68 6.25 -5.79
CA ASN A 148 -18.69 6.08 -4.75
C ASN A 148 -19.99 6.83 -5.07
N GLY A 149 -19.92 8.11 -5.48
CA GLY A 149 -21.08 8.94 -5.77
C GLY A 149 -21.67 8.78 -7.18
N LEU A 150 -20.86 8.37 -8.16
CA LEU A 150 -21.21 8.29 -9.59
C LEU A 150 -20.96 6.89 -10.18
N SER A 151 -21.08 5.84 -9.36
CA SER A 151 -20.89 4.43 -9.78
C SER A 151 -21.75 4.00 -10.97
N TYR A 152 -22.86 4.69 -11.25
CA TYR A 152 -23.70 4.44 -12.41
C TYR A 152 -23.05 4.87 -13.74
N ILE A 153 -22.01 5.70 -13.70
CA ILE A 153 -21.25 6.13 -14.88
C ILE A 153 -20.14 5.12 -15.13
N HIS A 154 -20.35 4.25 -16.13
CA HIS A 154 -19.40 3.19 -16.50
C HIS A 154 -17.95 3.69 -16.66
N ASN A 155 -17.76 4.86 -17.27
CA ASN A 155 -16.44 5.44 -17.50
C ASN A 155 -15.69 5.75 -16.19
N VAL A 156 -16.40 6.14 -15.12
CA VAL A 156 -15.79 6.44 -13.81
C VAL A 156 -15.29 5.15 -13.16
N THR A 157 -16.09 4.09 -13.19
CA THR A 157 -15.72 2.79 -12.64
C THR A 157 -14.54 2.17 -13.39
N VAL A 158 -14.52 2.28 -14.73
CA VAL A 158 -13.39 1.83 -15.55
C VAL A 158 -12.13 2.65 -15.26
N ALA A 159 -12.25 3.98 -15.17
CA ALA A 159 -11.12 4.86 -14.85
C ALA A 159 -10.52 4.54 -13.48
N PHE A 160 -11.37 4.34 -12.47
CA PHE A 160 -10.94 3.92 -11.13
C PHE A 160 -10.18 2.58 -11.17
N GLY A 161 -10.74 1.55 -11.82
CA GLY A 161 -10.09 0.24 -11.91
C GLY A 161 -8.76 0.24 -12.70
N ILE A 162 -8.61 1.13 -13.69
CA ILE A 162 -7.32 1.33 -14.39
C ILE A 162 -6.31 2.02 -13.46
N MET A 163 -6.74 3.09 -12.78
CA MET A 163 -5.88 3.81 -11.84
C MET A 163 -5.41 2.88 -10.71
N GLU A 164 -6.27 2.03 -10.18
CA GLU A 164 -5.91 1.06 -9.14
C GLU A 164 -4.79 0.11 -9.55
N ARG A 165 -4.73 -0.27 -10.83
CA ARG A 165 -3.65 -1.13 -11.34
C ARG A 165 -2.37 -0.34 -11.56
N ILE A 166 -2.49 0.86 -12.12
CA ILE A 166 -1.35 1.75 -12.37
C ILE A 166 -0.65 2.09 -11.04
N GLN A 167 -1.38 2.45 -9.99
CA GLN A 167 -0.79 2.78 -8.69
C GLN A 167 -0.01 1.59 -8.10
N VAL A 168 -0.55 0.37 -8.15
CA VAL A 168 0.11 -0.82 -7.59
C VAL A 168 1.41 -1.11 -8.34
N VAL A 169 1.37 -1.07 -9.67
CA VAL A 169 2.58 -1.26 -10.51
C VAL A 169 3.59 -0.16 -10.24
N TRP A 170 3.14 1.08 -10.14
CA TRP A 170 4.02 2.21 -9.95
C TRP A 170 4.70 2.20 -8.58
N PHE A 171 3.96 1.97 -7.49
CA PHE A 171 4.54 1.81 -6.15
C PHE A 171 5.52 0.64 -6.09
N CYS A 172 5.22 -0.47 -6.77
CA CYS A 172 6.16 -1.59 -6.89
C CYS A 172 7.46 -1.16 -7.60
N VAL A 173 7.36 -0.45 -8.72
CA VAL A 173 8.55 0.09 -9.42
C VAL A 173 9.32 1.06 -8.53
N GLN A 174 8.64 1.95 -7.82
CA GLN A 174 9.26 2.88 -6.87
C GLN A 174 10.02 2.13 -5.77
N GLU A 175 9.43 1.11 -5.15
CA GLU A 175 10.08 0.30 -4.12
C GLU A 175 11.30 -0.46 -4.68
N LEU A 176 11.19 -1.02 -5.89
CA LEU A 176 12.31 -1.67 -6.58
C LEU A 176 13.44 -0.67 -6.89
N LEU A 177 13.10 0.55 -7.29
CA LEU A 177 14.07 1.62 -7.50
C LEU A 177 14.74 2.07 -6.20
N ILE A 178 14.01 2.12 -5.07
CA ILE A 178 14.58 2.46 -3.76
C ILE A 178 15.50 1.33 -3.27
N SER A 179 15.08 0.07 -3.44
CA SER A 179 15.82 -1.12 -3.01
C SER A 179 17.07 -1.38 -3.87
N GLY A 180 16.95 -1.27 -5.20
CA GLY A 180 18.04 -1.52 -6.16
C GLY A 180 18.89 -0.30 -6.53
N GLY A 181 18.38 0.92 -6.29
CA GLY A 181 18.96 2.18 -6.76
C GLY A 181 20.33 2.54 -6.18
N GLY A 182 20.79 1.86 -5.12
CA GLY A 182 22.16 2.00 -4.63
C GLY A 182 23.23 1.59 -5.66
N SER A 183 22.91 0.64 -6.55
CA SER A 183 23.85 0.09 -7.53
C SER A 183 23.68 0.74 -8.92
N SER A 184 22.44 0.96 -9.36
CA SER A 184 22.15 1.53 -10.69
C SER A 184 22.48 3.03 -10.78
N ILE A 185 22.25 3.79 -9.70
CA ILE A 185 22.52 5.24 -9.66
C ILE A 185 24.03 5.52 -9.48
N ARG A 186 24.79 4.62 -8.83
CA ARG A 186 26.26 4.71 -8.77
C ARG A 186 26.92 4.53 -10.14
N GLY A 187 26.36 3.69 -11.01
CA GLY A 187 26.84 3.52 -12.38
C GLY A 187 26.58 4.75 -13.27
N LEU A 188 25.55 5.55 -12.97
CA LEU A 188 25.22 6.75 -13.74
C LEU A 188 26.00 8.01 -13.32
N PHE A 189 26.41 8.10 -12.04
CA PHE A 189 27.15 9.25 -11.51
C PHE A 189 28.68 9.06 -11.44
N HIS A 190 29.19 7.86 -11.73
CA HIS A 190 30.62 7.63 -11.88
C HIS A 190 30.89 7.15 -13.33
N PRO A 191 31.19 8.06 -14.27
CA PRO A 191 31.70 7.62 -15.57
C PRO A 191 32.98 6.81 -15.33
N PRO A 192 33.25 5.75 -16.13
CA PRO A 192 34.48 4.99 -16.00
C PRO A 192 35.65 5.96 -16.14
N GLY A 193 36.38 6.16 -15.03
CA GLY A 193 37.61 6.92 -15.03
C GLY A 193 38.56 6.26 -16.02
N HIS A 194 38.87 6.98 -17.10
CA HIS A 194 39.95 6.62 -18.00
C HIS A 194 41.22 6.46 -17.16
N HIS A 195 41.64 5.21 -16.94
CA HIS A 195 43.00 4.89 -16.53
C HIS A 195 43.93 5.42 -17.64
N LYS A 196 44.51 6.60 -17.42
CA LYS A 196 45.69 7.01 -18.19
C LYS A 196 46.80 6.05 -17.82
N GLY A 197 47.20 5.23 -18.79
CA GLY A 197 48.34 4.34 -18.68
C GLY A 197 49.58 5.12 -18.25
N VAL A 198 50.15 4.69 -17.12
CA VAL A 198 51.53 4.98 -16.72
C VAL A 198 52.27 3.66 -16.90
N GLY A 199 53.38 3.70 -17.64
CA GLY A 199 54.25 2.57 -17.97
C GLY A 199 54.79 2.79 -19.39
N LEU A 200 55.83 3.62 -19.55
CA LEU A 200 57.25 3.25 -19.53
C LEU A 200 57.57 2.20 -20.60
#